data_AF-A0A3C1GH88-F1
#
_entry.id   AF-A0A3C1GH88-F1
#
_cell.length_a   1.000
_cell.length_b   1.000
_cell.length_c   1.000
_cell.angle_alpha   90.00
_cell.angle_beta   90.00
_cell.angle_gamma   90.00
#
_symmetry.space_group_name_H-M   'P 1'
#
loop_
_entity.id
_entity.type
_entity.pdbx_description
1 polymer ?
#
loop_
_entity_poly.entity_id
_entity_poly.type
_entity_poly.pdbx_seq_one_letter_code
_entity_poly.pdbx_strand_id
1 'polypeptide(L)'
;MATLTLPVLHDTLTTEWGACPPGCRACVDACADHRAVPRIATLDLPRVSFHGAVVCGQCGEPACRDACPTGAITREETGVVRLDEGRCVGCGACAVACAWGGITLDPQSGRAAKCDTCAGRPACAAACPTGTLRWVETSGLLRHFGHPDPFTKGVSLCPGCAAELGFRMAFRVIGPDAVVFAAPGCACMLACGLGTAATTRLPSVMSLMTNVPSLMTGVARQLKRSGARTRCVAFAGDGTTADVGFQPLSGAAERGEHIVYICYDNEGYMNTGTQRSSATPAGALTTTTPVLTKQQNKK
;
A
#
# COMPACT_ATOMS: atom_id res chain seq x y z
N MET A 1 1.34 0.22 -23.45
CA MET A 1 0.86 -0.27 -22.13
C MET A 1 0.92 0.90 -21.17
N ALA A 2 -0.17 1.24 -20.49
CA ALA A 2 -0.15 2.31 -19.49
C ALA A 2 0.81 1.90 -18.37
N THR A 3 1.93 2.62 -18.25
CA THR A 3 2.89 2.47 -17.16
C THR A 3 2.12 2.79 -15.89
N LEU A 4 1.87 1.79 -15.05
CA LEU A 4 1.44 2.06 -13.69
C LEU A 4 2.62 2.78 -13.03
N THR A 5 2.50 4.09 -12.86
CA THR A 5 3.41 4.82 -11.99
C THR A 5 3.02 4.54 -10.55
N LEU A 6 4.00 4.44 -9.67
CA LEU A 6 3.70 4.56 -8.24
C LEU A 6 2.89 5.85 -8.04
N PRO A 7 1.87 5.86 -7.15
CA PRO A 7 1.25 7.11 -6.78
C PRO A 7 2.36 8.07 -6.32
N VAL A 8 2.33 9.31 -6.80
CA VAL A 8 3.29 10.32 -6.36
C VAL A 8 3.15 10.44 -4.85
N LEU A 9 4.25 10.20 -4.14
CA LEU A 9 4.28 10.35 -2.69
C LEU A 9 4.38 11.83 -2.39
N HIS A 10 3.57 12.27 -1.45
CA HIS A 10 3.51 13.67 -1.06
C HIS A 10 3.96 13.74 0.38
N ASP A 11 5.00 14.55 0.61
CA ASP A 11 5.34 14.97 1.95
C ASP A 11 4.14 15.72 2.55
N THR A 12 3.93 15.54 3.84
CA THR A 12 2.80 16.16 4.54
C THR A 12 3.20 16.67 5.90
N LEU A 13 2.38 17.59 6.41
CA LEU A 13 2.44 18.01 7.79
C LEU A 13 1.72 16.98 8.65
N THR A 14 2.43 16.45 9.63
CA THR A 14 1.86 15.58 10.68
C THR A 14 1.89 16.30 12.01
N THR A 15 0.81 16.12 12.77
CA THR A 15 0.63 16.69 14.11
C THR A 15 0.49 15.57 15.11
N GLU A 16 1.32 15.58 16.14
CA GLU A 16 1.17 14.71 17.30
C GLU A 16 0.15 15.31 18.28
N TRP A 17 -1.07 14.78 18.26
CA TRP A 17 -2.18 15.31 19.03
C TRP A 17 -1.94 15.18 20.54
N GLY A 18 -2.21 16.25 21.31
CA GLY A 18 -2.03 16.28 22.76
C GLY A 18 -0.60 16.52 23.24
N ALA A 19 0.40 16.52 22.35
CA ALA A 19 1.80 16.80 22.69
C ALA A 19 2.17 18.29 22.61
N CYS A 20 1.26 19.15 22.14
CA CYS A 20 1.50 20.59 22.06
C CYS A 20 1.36 21.22 23.46
N PRO A 21 2.26 22.14 23.88
CA PRO A 21 2.09 22.84 25.15
C PRO A 21 0.84 23.73 25.16
N PRO A 22 0.15 23.88 26.31
CA PRO A 22 -0.95 24.83 26.47
C PRO A 22 -0.55 26.25 26.07
N GLY A 23 -1.42 26.96 25.33
CA GLY A 23 -1.16 28.32 24.88
C GLY A 23 -0.07 28.51 23.81
N CYS A 24 0.57 27.44 23.33
CA CYS A 24 1.58 27.54 22.28
C CYS A 24 0.97 28.02 20.94
N ARG A 25 1.55 29.07 20.35
CA ARG A 25 1.13 29.63 19.05
C ARG A 25 2.24 29.71 17.99
N ALA A 26 3.41 29.14 18.27
CA ALA A 26 4.59 29.23 17.41
C ALA A 26 4.32 28.87 15.93
N CYS A 27 3.50 27.85 15.68
CA CYS A 27 3.16 27.43 14.32
C CYS A 27 2.24 28.42 13.59
N VAL A 28 1.31 29.07 14.30
CA VAL A 28 0.39 30.07 13.77
C VAL A 28 1.16 31.35 13.46
N ASP A 29 2.00 31.78 14.39
CA ASP A 29 2.78 33.01 14.25
C ASP A 29 3.80 32.89 13.11
N ALA A 30 4.55 31.78 13.05
CA ALA A 30 5.46 31.52 11.92
C ALA A 30 4.73 31.40 10.57
N CYS A 31 3.49 30.89 10.57
CA CYS A 31 2.68 30.87 9.35
C CYS A 31 2.22 32.27 8.97
N ALA A 32 1.81 33.11 9.93
CA ALA A 32 1.37 34.48 9.71
C ALA A 32 2.52 35.37 9.18
N ASP A 33 3.72 35.17 9.70
CA ASP A 33 4.92 35.87 9.23
C ASP A 33 5.26 35.49 7.78
N HIS A 34 5.08 34.22 7.43
CA HIS A 34 5.34 33.74 6.06
C HIS A 34 4.17 34.01 5.09
N ARG A 35 2.95 34.06 5.62
CA ARG A 35 1.69 34.28 4.90
C ARG A 35 0.88 35.28 5.70
N ALA A 36 0.61 36.46 5.14
CA ALA A 36 -0.16 37.51 5.82
C ALA A 36 -1.44 37.03 6.52
N VAL A 37 -2.08 35.96 6.02
CA VAL A 37 -3.15 35.23 6.70
C VAL A 37 -2.64 33.85 7.16
N PRO A 38 -2.72 33.51 8.46
CA PRO A 38 -2.30 32.21 8.96
C PRO A 38 -3.19 31.10 8.39
N ARG A 39 -2.55 30.03 7.91
CA ARG A 39 -3.23 28.89 7.25
C ARG A 39 -3.18 27.59 8.07
N ILE A 40 -2.91 27.74 9.36
CA ILE A 40 -2.86 26.73 10.42
C ILE A 40 -3.45 27.38 11.68
N ALA A 41 -4.16 26.60 12.50
CA ALA A 41 -4.77 27.07 13.73
C ALA A 41 -4.34 26.20 14.91
N THR A 42 -4.37 26.76 16.12
CA THR A 42 -4.20 26.01 17.36
C THR A 42 -5.55 25.70 17.96
N LEU A 43 -5.73 24.48 18.47
CA LEU A 43 -6.92 24.05 19.19
C LEU A 43 -6.54 23.89 20.66
N ASP A 44 -7.17 24.68 21.52
CA ASP A 44 -6.96 24.69 22.96
C ASP A 44 -8.27 24.30 23.67
N LEU A 45 -8.28 23.13 24.31
CA LEU A 45 -9.43 22.55 24.99
C LEU A 45 -9.03 22.15 26.43
N PRO A 46 -8.95 23.13 27.35
CA PRO A 46 -8.40 22.91 28.69
C PRO A 46 -9.27 21.96 29.53
N ARG A 47 -10.59 21.90 29.26
CA ARG A 47 -11.53 20.99 29.96
C ARG A 47 -11.20 19.50 29.78
N VAL A 48 -10.50 19.14 28.70
CA VAL A 48 -10.09 17.76 28.41
C VAL A 48 -8.56 17.64 28.29
N SER A 49 -7.82 18.64 28.80
CA SER A 49 -6.34 18.68 28.76
C SER A 49 -5.76 18.44 27.36
N PHE A 50 -6.40 19.02 26.34
CA PHE A 50 -6.00 18.82 24.95
C PHE A 50 -5.55 20.14 24.34
N HIS A 51 -4.33 20.14 23.82
CA HIS A 51 -3.78 21.24 23.04
C HIS A 51 -3.13 20.66 21.78
N GLY A 52 -3.38 21.28 20.63
CA GLY A 52 -2.91 20.79 19.35
C GLY A 52 -2.93 21.85 18.26
N ALA A 53 -2.54 21.44 17.06
CA ALA A 53 -2.64 22.26 15.86
C ALA A 53 -3.53 21.57 14.82
N VAL A 54 -4.31 22.36 14.11
CA VAL A 54 -5.19 21.93 13.02
C VAL A 54 -4.66 22.53 11.73
N VAL A 55 -4.35 21.67 10.78
CA VAL A 55 -3.80 22.05 9.47
C VAL A 55 -4.43 21.19 8.37
N CYS A 56 -4.50 21.72 7.15
CA CYS A 56 -4.99 20.96 6.00
C CYS A 56 -4.15 19.70 5.76
N GLY A 57 -4.79 18.52 5.77
CA GLY A 57 -4.13 17.24 5.50
C GLY A 57 -3.91 16.88 4.02
N GLN A 58 -4.26 17.76 3.07
CA GLN A 58 -4.10 17.53 1.62
C GLN A 58 -4.73 16.21 1.12
N CYS A 59 -6.03 16.03 1.38
CA CYS A 59 -6.75 14.79 1.08
C CYS A 59 -6.56 14.31 -0.37
N GLY A 60 -6.50 12.99 -0.57
CA GLY A 60 -6.49 12.37 -1.90
C GLY A 60 -7.75 12.67 -2.71
N GLU A 61 -8.91 12.66 -2.03
CA GLU A 61 -10.22 13.02 -2.57
C GLU A 61 -10.76 14.22 -1.76
N PRO A 62 -10.50 15.47 -2.20
CA PRO A 62 -10.80 16.64 -1.38
C PRO A 62 -12.27 17.06 -1.50
N ALA A 63 -13.08 16.82 -0.47
CA ALA A 63 -14.46 17.30 -0.41
C ALA A 63 -14.57 18.83 -0.57
N CYS A 64 -13.56 19.58 -0.10
CA CYS A 64 -13.51 21.03 -0.26
C CYS A 64 -13.39 21.48 -1.73
N ARG A 65 -12.76 20.67 -2.59
CA ARG A 65 -12.72 20.89 -4.04
C ARG A 65 -14.10 20.72 -4.65
N ASP A 66 -14.75 19.60 -4.32
CA ASP A 66 -16.03 19.22 -4.91
C ASP A 66 -17.15 20.17 -4.46
N ALA A 67 -17.03 20.76 -3.27
CA ALA A 67 -17.94 21.78 -2.75
C ALA A 67 -17.69 23.21 -3.31
N CYS A 68 -16.61 23.46 -4.05
CA CYS A 68 -16.25 24.80 -4.49
C CYS A 68 -17.01 25.21 -5.77
N PRO A 69 -17.97 26.15 -5.71
CA PRO A 69 -18.82 26.48 -6.87
C PRO A 69 -18.07 27.22 -7.99
N THR A 70 -16.95 27.87 -7.68
CA THR A 70 -16.16 28.63 -8.66
C THR A 70 -15.00 27.83 -9.26
N GLY A 71 -14.77 26.60 -8.78
CA GLY A 71 -13.60 25.81 -9.15
C GLY A 71 -12.27 26.43 -8.73
N ALA A 72 -12.26 27.24 -7.65
CA ALA A 72 -11.06 27.87 -7.11
C ALA A 72 -10.11 26.87 -6.42
N ILE A 73 -10.56 25.65 -6.13
CA ILE A 73 -9.74 24.62 -5.51
C ILE A 73 -9.40 23.56 -6.55
N THR A 74 -8.13 23.19 -6.66
CA THR A 74 -7.64 22.14 -7.58
C THR A 74 -6.71 21.18 -6.84
N ARG A 75 -6.55 19.96 -7.37
CA ARG A 75 -5.56 19.01 -6.87
C ARG A 75 -4.43 18.91 -7.89
N GLU A 76 -3.24 19.29 -7.47
CA GLU A 76 -2.04 19.19 -8.31
C GLU A 76 -1.52 17.76 -8.39
N GLU A 77 -0.65 17.48 -9.37
CA GLU A 77 0.07 16.22 -9.46
C GLU A 77 1.02 16.01 -8.27
N THR A 78 1.47 17.10 -7.65
CA THR A 78 2.23 17.16 -6.39
C THR A 78 1.39 16.82 -5.16
N GLY A 79 0.09 16.53 -5.32
CA GLY A 79 -0.82 16.17 -4.23
C GLY A 79 -1.34 17.33 -3.41
N VAL A 80 -0.77 18.52 -3.59
CA VAL A 80 -1.24 19.72 -2.94
C VAL A 80 -2.65 20.03 -3.45
N VAL A 81 -3.59 20.13 -2.51
CA VAL A 81 -4.90 20.71 -2.78
C VAL A 81 -4.68 22.22 -2.75
N ARG A 82 -4.64 22.87 -3.91
CA ARG A 82 -4.33 24.30 -4.03
C ARG A 82 -5.61 25.11 -4.04
N LEU A 83 -5.58 26.27 -3.38
CA LEU A 83 -6.61 27.30 -3.47
C LEU A 83 -6.09 28.45 -4.34
N ASP A 84 -6.81 28.76 -5.40
CA ASP A 84 -6.67 29.98 -6.19
C ASP A 84 -7.48 31.09 -5.51
N GLU A 85 -6.76 31.97 -4.82
CA GLU A 85 -7.37 33.10 -4.12
C GLU A 85 -8.10 34.04 -5.08
N GLY A 86 -7.63 34.22 -6.32
CA GLY A 86 -8.24 35.12 -7.30
C GLY A 86 -9.64 34.68 -7.75
N ARG A 87 -9.89 33.36 -7.76
CA ARG A 87 -11.21 32.76 -8.08
C ARG A 87 -12.10 32.54 -6.86
N CYS A 88 -11.59 32.78 -5.65
CA CYS A 88 -12.35 32.62 -4.43
C CYS A 88 -13.33 33.78 -4.22
N VAL A 89 -14.61 33.46 -4.07
CA VAL A 89 -15.69 34.43 -3.81
C VAL A 89 -16.11 34.51 -2.33
N GLY A 90 -15.40 33.82 -1.44
CA GLY A 90 -15.65 33.92 0.01
C GLY A 90 -16.91 33.20 0.54
N CYS A 91 -17.56 32.35 -0.25
CA CYS A 91 -18.83 31.70 0.14
C CYS A 91 -18.75 30.72 1.33
N GLY A 92 -17.55 30.31 1.76
CA GLY A 92 -17.37 29.41 2.90
C GLY A 92 -17.77 27.95 2.69
N ALA A 93 -18.32 27.56 1.53
CA ALA A 93 -18.76 26.19 1.26
C ALA A 93 -17.67 25.13 1.51
N CYS A 94 -16.43 25.45 1.12
CA CYS A 94 -15.27 24.58 1.34
C CYS A 94 -14.89 24.40 2.83
N ALA A 95 -15.11 25.42 3.67
CA ALA A 95 -14.88 25.36 5.11
C ALA A 95 -15.93 24.45 5.78
N VAL A 96 -17.20 24.58 5.38
CA VAL A 96 -18.29 23.70 5.85
C VAL A 96 -18.07 22.25 5.42
N ALA A 97 -17.56 22.02 4.21
CA ALA A 97 -17.29 20.68 3.70
C ALA A 97 -16.09 19.99 4.39
N CYS A 98 -15.23 20.73 5.10
CA CYS A 98 -14.03 20.18 5.70
C CYS A 98 -14.31 19.58 7.07
N ALA A 99 -14.43 18.25 7.14
CA ALA A 99 -14.60 17.52 8.40
C ALA A 99 -13.44 17.68 9.40
N TRP A 100 -12.28 18.14 8.93
CA TRP A 100 -11.05 18.26 9.72
C TRP A 100 -10.73 19.69 10.18
N GLY A 101 -11.50 20.69 9.75
CA GLY A 101 -11.21 22.09 10.04
C GLY A 101 -9.92 22.63 9.40
N GLY A 102 -9.37 21.95 8.39
CA GLY A 102 -8.10 22.32 7.73
C GLY A 102 -8.21 23.45 6.71
N ILE A 103 -9.40 23.98 6.46
CA ILE A 103 -9.67 25.16 5.64
C ILE A 103 -10.66 26.04 6.38
N THR A 104 -10.35 27.31 6.51
CA THR A 104 -11.14 28.29 7.27
C THR A 104 -11.51 29.47 6.39
N LEU A 105 -12.48 30.28 6.83
CA LEU A 105 -12.76 31.58 6.22
C LEU A 105 -12.03 32.64 7.03
N ASP A 106 -11.15 33.39 6.40
CA ASP A 106 -10.45 34.49 7.04
C ASP A 106 -11.39 35.70 7.18
N PRO A 107 -11.62 36.21 8.41
CA PRO A 107 -12.55 37.31 8.64
C PRO A 107 -12.07 38.64 8.05
N GLN A 108 -10.76 38.83 7.84
CA GLN A 108 -10.23 40.09 7.32
C GLN A 108 -10.38 40.21 5.80
N SER A 109 -9.94 39.18 5.06
CA SER A 109 -10.04 39.15 3.60
C SER A 109 -11.40 38.67 3.10
N GLY A 110 -12.20 38.02 3.95
CA GLY A 110 -13.44 37.34 3.57
C GLY A 110 -13.20 36.15 2.62
N ARG A 111 -11.96 35.68 2.47
CA ARG A 111 -11.59 34.58 1.57
C ARG A 111 -11.25 33.32 2.37
N ALA A 112 -11.33 32.18 1.68
CA ALA A 112 -10.89 30.93 2.29
C ALA A 112 -9.37 30.92 2.48
N ALA A 113 -8.88 30.31 3.55
CA ALA A 113 -7.47 30.13 3.85
C ALA A 113 -7.20 28.66 4.17
N LYS A 114 -6.19 28.08 3.52
CA LYS A 114 -5.71 26.72 3.82
C LYS A 114 -4.25 26.52 3.47
N CYS A 115 -3.59 25.63 4.21
CA CYS A 115 -2.18 25.31 3.98
C CYS A 115 -1.91 24.94 2.51
N ASP A 116 -0.85 25.51 1.95
CA ASP A 116 -0.33 25.25 0.60
C ASP A 116 1.06 24.59 0.65
N THR A 117 1.44 24.08 1.82
CA THR A 117 2.72 23.41 2.12
C THR A 117 3.98 24.27 2.01
N CYS A 118 3.86 25.59 1.79
CA CYS A 118 5.02 26.49 1.62
C CYS A 118 6.04 25.93 0.59
N ALA A 119 5.55 25.40 -0.54
CA ALA A 119 6.37 24.74 -1.56
C ALA A 119 7.27 23.61 -1.01
N GLY A 120 6.75 22.82 -0.06
CA GLY A 120 7.45 21.70 0.56
C GLY A 120 8.41 22.07 1.69
N ARG A 121 8.41 23.33 2.15
CA ARG A 121 9.21 23.79 3.30
C ARG A 121 8.35 24.56 4.30
N PRO A 122 7.47 23.88 5.06
CA PRO A 122 6.54 24.57 5.96
C PRO A 122 7.26 25.32 7.09
N ALA A 123 7.10 26.65 7.11
CA ALA A 123 7.68 27.50 8.15
C ALA A 123 7.18 27.11 9.56
N CYS A 124 5.92 26.71 9.68
CA CYS A 124 5.31 26.27 10.93
C CYS A 124 5.95 25.00 11.52
N ALA A 125 6.40 24.04 10.69
CA ALA A 125 7.09 22.85 11.17
C ALA A 125 8.51 23.20 11.66
N ALA A 126 9.22 24.06 10.94
CA ALA A 126 10.56 24.52 11.34
C ALA A 126 10.54 25.31 12.65
N ALA A 127 9.46 26.07 12.91
CA ALA A 127 9.29 26.85 14.13
C ALA A 127 8.77 26.06 15.33
N CYS A 128 8.40 24.78 15.18
CA CYS A 128 7.80 23.99 16.25
C CYS A 128 8.84 23.62 17.32
N PRO A 129 8.76 24.14 18.56
CA PRO A 129 9.79 23.94 19.58
C PRO A 129 9.82 22.52 20.14
N THR A 130 8.68 21.82 20.10
CA THR A 130 8.52 20.47 20.64
C THR A 130 8.66 19.37 19.59
N GLY A 131 8.74 19.74 18.30
CA GLY A 131 8.67 18.76 17.21
C GLY A 131 7.32 18.06 17.10
N THR A 132 6.25 18.61 17.69
CA THR A 132 4.87 18.10 17.58
C THR A 132 4.33 18.20 16.15
N LEU A 133 4.70 19.27 15.43
CA LEU A 133 4.37 19.48 14.02
C LEU A 133 5.60 19.17 13.17
N ARG A 134 5.50 18.15 12.30
CA ARG A 134 6.63 17.65 11.51
C ARG A 134 6.29 17.58 10.03
N TRP A 135 7.25 17.92 9.18
CA TRP A 135 7.20 17.63 7.75
C TRP A 135 7.78 16.23 7.53
N VAL A 136 6.96 15.30 7.06
CA VAL A 136 7.35 13.90 6.90
C VAL A 136 6.90 13.36 5.55
N GLU A 137 7.68 12.41 5.03
CA GLU A 137 7.29 11.61 3.88
C GLU A 137 6.21 10.60 4.33
N THR A 138 4.97 10.78 3.87
CA THR A 138 3.78 10.09 4.39
C THR A 138 3.79 8.56 4.21
N SER A 139 4.73 7.99 3.43
CA SER A 139 4.70 6.56 3.12
C SER A 139 6.06 5.93 2.82
N GLY A 140 6.89 5.78 3.85
CA GLY A 140 8.07 4.91 3.77
C GLY A 140 7.74 3.47 3.30
N LEU A 141 6.52 2.99 3.58
CA LEU A 141 6.05 1.67 3.11
C LEU A 141 5.88 1.60 1.58
N LEU A 142 5.42 2.68 0.93
CA LEU A 142 5.30 2.71 -0.53
C LEU A 142 6.69 2.74 -1.20
N ARG A 143 7.66 3.40 -0.58
CA ARG A 143 9.07 3.32 -0.99
C ARG A 143 9.65 1.92 -0.81
N HIS A 144 9.31 1.23 0.29
CA HIS A 144 9.71 -0.17 0.51
C HIS A 144 9.18 -1.09 -0.60
N PHE A 145 7.92 -0.90 -0.99
CA PHE A 145 7.34 -1.66 -2.08
C PHE A 145 7.98 -1.30 -3.43
N GLY A 146 8.16 -0.04 -3.78
CA GLY A 146 8.93 0.34 -4.99
C GLY A 146 8.21 0.14 -6.33
N HIS A 147 7.15 -0.67 -6.39
CA HIS A 147 6.32 -0.83 -7.60
C HIS A 147 4.81 -0.82 -7.30
N PRO A 148 3.97 -0.42 -8.29
CA PRO A 148 2.51 -0.50 -8.19
C PRO A 148 2.02 -1.96 -8.12
N ASP A 149 0.77 -2.14 -7.68
CA ASP A 149 0.14 -3.46 -7.66
C ASP A 149 -0.18 -3.90 -9.10
N PRO A 150 0.40 -5.02 -9.59
CA PRO A 150 0.15 -5.48 -10.94
C PRO A 150 -1.16 -6.28 -11.08
N PHE A 151 -1.87 -6.56 -9.99
CA PHE A 151 -3.06 -7.42 -9.98
C PHE A 151 -4.36 -6.62 -9.99
N THR A 152 -5.40 -7.22 -10.57
CA THR A 152 -6.77 -6.68 -10.49
C THR A 152 -7.26 -6.64 -9.04
N LYS A 153 -8.15 -5.71 -8.72
CA LYS A 153 -8.80 -5.65 -7.40
C LYS A 153 -9.90 -6.73 -7.23
N GLY A 154 -10.44 -7.25 -8.34
CA GLY A 154 -11.49 -8.28 -8.33
C GLY A 154 -10.91 -9.68 -8.45
N VAL A 155 -10.74 -10.37 -7.33
CA VAL A 155 -10.24 -11.76 -7.29
C VAL A 155 -11.18 -12.63 -6.45
N SER A 156 -11.22 -13.94 -6.74
CA SER A 156 -12.16 -14.89 -6.13
C SER A 156 -11.58 -15.60 -4.89
N LEU A 157 -10.71 -14.92 -4.13
CA LEU A 157 -10.16 -15.44 -2.88
C LEU A 157 -11.07 -15.09 -1.69
N CYS A 158 -10.88 -15.79 -0.58
CA CYS A 158 -11.64 -15.54 0.64
C CYS A 158 -11.40 -14.10 1.16
N PRO A 159 -12.41 -13.45 1.77
CA PRO A 159 -12.23 -12.18 2.45
C PRO A 159 -11.12 -12.28 3.51
N GLY A 160 -10.12 -11.39 3.43
CA GLY A 160 -8.98 -11.41 4.35
C GLY A 160 -7.94 -12.48 4.07
N CYS A 161 -7.89 -13.05 2.86
CA CYS A 161 -6.90 -14.06 2.49
C CYS A 161 -5.45 -13.54 2.65
N ALA A 162 -4.72 -14.09 3.62
CA ALA A 162 -3.32 -13.71 3.85
C ALA A 162 -2.41 -14.05 2.67
N ALA A 163 -2.69 -15.16 1.95
CA ALA A 163 -1.95 -15.52 0.76
C ALA A 163 -2.10 -14.48 -0.36
N GLU A 164 -3.29 -13.87 -0.50
CA GLU A 164 -3.48 -12.76 -1.45
C GLU A 164 -2.61 -11.56 -1.10
N LEU A 165 -2.64 -11.14 0.16
CA LEU A 165 -1.87 -10.00 0.63
C LEU A 165 -0.38 -10.23 0.43
N GLY A 166 0.12 -11.41 0.82
CA GLY A 166 1.51 -11.81 0.62
C GLY A 166 1.91 -11.80 -0.86
N PHE A 167 1.06 -12.31 -1.74
CA PHE A 167 1.28 -12.32 -3.19
C PHE A 167 1.38 -10.90 -3.76
N ARG A 168 0.39 -10.04 -3.47
CA ARG A 168 0.38 -8.65 -3.92
C ARG A 168 1.61 -7.88 -3.42
N MET A 169 1.93 -8.01 -2.13
CA MET A 169 3.08 -7.31 -1.54
C MET A 169 4.41 -7.79 -2.12
N ALA A 170 4.59 -9.10 -2.29
CA ALA A 170 5.81 -9.67 -2.88
C ALA A 170 6.05 -9.13 -4.28
N PHE A 171 5.04 -9.12 -5.14
CA PHE A 171 5.18 -8.64 -6.51
C PHE A 171 5.29 -7.12 -6.63
N ARG A 172 4.83 -6.36 -5.63
CA ARG A 172 5.14 -4.95 -5.54
C ARG A 172 6.61 -4.71 -5.25
N VAL A 173 7.27 -5.55 -4.44
CA VAL A 173 8.73 -5.48 -4.21
C VAL A 173 9.53 -6.02 -5.40
N ILE A 174 9.06 -7.11 -6.02
CA ILE A 174 9.71 -7.71 -7.18
C ILE A 174 9.62 -6.75 -8.36
N GLY A 175 8.46 -6.20 -8.66
CA GLY A 175 8.29 -5.27 -9.77
C GLY A 175 8.02 -5.93 -11.13
N PRO A 176 7.99 -5.12 -12.20
CA PRO A 176 7.41 -5.52 -13.49
C PRO A 176 8.29 -6.46 -14.31
N ASP A 177 9.60 -6.51 -14.07
CA ASP A 177 10.54 -7.40 -14.75
C ASP A 177 10.50 -8.82 -14.16
N ALA A 178 9.33 -9.44 -14.17
CA ALA A 178 9.09 -10.77 -13.64
C ALA A 178 8.06 -11.57 -14.47
N VAL A 179 8.26 -12.87 -14.53
CA VAL A 179 7.28 -13.87 -14.99
C VAL A 179 6.81 -14.66 -13.78
N VAL A 180 5.49 -14.76 -13.62
CA VAL A 180 4.83 -15.49 -12.53
C VAL A 180 4.65 -16.94 -12.94
N PHE A 181 5.09 -17.88 -12.09
CA PHE A 181 4.83 -19.31 -12.23
C PHE A 181 3.87 -19.73 -11.14
N ALA A 182 2.70 -20.23 -11.54
CA ALA A 182 1.69 -20.71 -10.61
C ALA A 182 1.50 -22.21 -10.74
N ALA A 183 1.25 -22.84 -9.60
CA ALA A 183 0.81 -24.22 -9.53
C ALA A 183 -0.67 -24.27 -9.13
N PRO A 184 -1.42 -25.33 -9.50
CA PRO A 184 -2.78 -25.55 -9.02
C PRO A 184 -2.85 -25.43 -7.48
N GLY A 185 -3.74 -24.54 -7.01
CA GLY A 185 -3.87 -24.18 -5.60
C GLY A 185 -4.55 -22.82 -5.46
N CYS A 186 -4.81 -22.36 -4.23
CA CYS A 186 -5.57 -21.12 -4.00
C CYS A 186 -4.98 -19.90 -4.74
N ALA A 187 -3.66 -19.70 -4.65
CA ALA A 187 -3.02 -18.52 -5.22
C ALA A 187 -2.94 -18.54 -6.77
N CYS A 188 -3.23 -19.67 -7.43
CA CYS A 188 -3.16 -19.75 -8.89
C CYS A 188 -4.16 -18.81 -9.57
N MET A 189 -5.27 -18.52 -8.89
CA MET A 189 -6.28 -17.56 -9.33
C MET A 189 -5.73 -16.13 -9.50
N LEU A 190 -4.69 -15.76 -8.74
CA LEU A 190 -4.04 -14.45 -8.84
C LEU A 190 -3.08 -14.35 -10.02
N ALA A 191 -2.48 -15.48 -10.39
CA ALA A 191 -1.52 -15.54 -11.48
C ALA A 191 -2.20 -15.76 -12.83
N CYS A 192 -3.19 -16.65 -12.92
CA CYS A 192 -3.69 -17.18 -14.19
C CYS A 192 -5.07 -16.68 -14.59
N GLY A 193 -5.75 -15.91 -13.74
CA GLY A 193 -7.10 -15.43 -14.02
C GLY A 193 -8.21 -16.41 -13.69
N LEU A 194 -9.45 -16.02 -14.02
CA LEU A 194 -10.64 -16.86 -13.93
C LEU A 194 -11.39 -16.81 -15.27
N GLY A 195 -11.58 -17.96 -15.90
CA GLY A 195 -12.20 -18.04 -17.22
C GLY A 195 -11.36 -17.36 -18.28
N THR A 196 -11.92 -16.37 -18.98
CA THR A 196 -11.23 -15.58 -20.02
C THR A 196 -10.62 -14.28 -19.50
N ALA A 197 -10.79 -13.96 -18.21
CA ALA A 197 -10.33 -12.71 -17.62
C ALA A 197 -8.95 -12.89 -16.95
N ALA A 198 -7.97 -12.07 -17.36
CA ALA A 198 -6.67 -11.99 -16.70
C ALA A 198 -6.77 -11.24 -15.37
N THR A 199 -6.10 -11.77 -14.32
CA THR A 199 -6.04 -11.14 -13.00
C THR A 199 -4.73 -10.38 -12.75
N THR A 200 -3.78 -10.45 -13.68
CA THR A 200 -2.48 -9.77 -13.59
C THR A 200 -2.07 -9.12 -14.91
N ARG A 201 -1.22 -8.09 -14.81
CA ARG A 201 -0.50 -7.51 -15.96
C ARG A 201 0.86 -8.17 -16.21
N LEU A 202 1.34 -9.01 -15.29
CA LEU A 202 2.60 -9.74 -15.45
C LEU A 202 2.40 -10.93 -16.38
N PRO A 203 3.40 -11.32 -17.19
CA PRO A 203 3.39 -12.62 -17.86
C PRO A 203 3.25 -13.73 -16.81
N SER A 204 2.31 -14.65 -17.02
CA SER A 204 2.05 -15.75 -16.10
C SER A 204 2.06 -17.08 -16.83
N VAL A 205 2.62 -18.11 -16.20
CA VAL A 205 2.64 -19.48 -16.71
C VAL A 205 2.04 -20.40 -15.66
N MET A 206 0.99 -21.13 -16.04
CA MET A 206 0.46 -22.23 -15.23
C MET A 206 1.35 -23.45 -15.42
N SER A 207 1.78 -24.06 -14.33
CA SER A 207 2.49 -25.33 -14.31
C SER A 207 1.61 -26.42 -13.70
N LEU A 208 2.15 -27.63 -13.56
CA LEU A 208 1.61 -28.65 -12.66
C LEU A 208 2.23 -28.47 -11.28
N MET A 209 1.55 -28.99 -10.24
CA MET A 209 2.10 -28.99 -8.88
C MET A 209 3.44 -29.76 -8.80
N THR A 210 3.60 -30.77 -9.64
CA THR A 210 4.76 -31.67 -9.69
C THR A 210 5.96 -31.12 -10.46
N ASN A 211 5.86 -29.95 -11.11
CA ASN A 211 6.91 -29.51 -12.04
C ASN A 211 7.20 -28.00 -12.07
N VAL A 212 6.65 -27.21 -11.14
CA VAL A 212 6.87 -25.74 -11.09
C VAL A 212 8.37 -25.40 -11.25
N PRO A 213 9.28 -25.94 -10.44
CA PRO A 213 10.70 -25.54 -10.48
C PRO A 213 11.42 -26.03 -11.75
N SER A 214 11.02 -27.18 -12.28
CA SER A 214 11.55 -27.72 -13.54
C SER A 214 11.16 -26.84 -14.73
N LEU A 215 9.90 -26.37 -14.77
CA LEU A 215 9.43 -25.45 -15.80
C LEU A 215 10.14 -24.10 -15.70
N MET A 216 10.26 -23.56 -14.49
CA MET A 216 10.99 -22.32 -14.22
C MET A 216 12.44 -22.41 -14.67
N THR A 217 13.11 -23.54 -14.41
CA THR A 217 14.50 -23.78 -14.84
C THR A 217 14.66 -23.60 -16.35
N GLY A 218 13.76 -24.18 -17.15
CA GLY A 218 13.80 -24.06 -18.60
C GLY A 218 13.67 -22.60 -19.06
N VAL A 219 12.70 -21.88 -18.50
CA VAL A 219 12.44 -20.47 -18.85
C VAL A 219 13.59 -19.56 -18.38
N ALA A 220 14.08 -19.74 -17.15
CA ALA A 220 15.17 -18.95 -16.59
C ALA A 220 16.46 -19.08 -17.41
N ARG A 221 16.79 -20.30 -17.84
CA ARG A 221 17.95 -20.55 -18.71
C ARG A 221 17.77 -19.90 -20.08
N GLN A 222 16.56 -19.93 -20.64
CA GLN A 222 16.28 -19.26 -21.91
C GLN A 222 16.37 -17.73 -21.80
N LEU A 223 15.81 -17.14 -20.75
CA LEU A 223 15.91 -15.70 -20.48
C LEU A 223 17.37 -15.26 -20.28
N LYS A 224 18.16 -16.07 -19.58
CA LYS A 224 19.60 -15.84 -19.42
C LYS A 224 20.33 -15.87 -20.77
N ARG A 225 20.01 -16.85 -21.64
CA ARG A 225 20.59 -16.96 -22.99
C ARG A 225 20.22 -15.79 -23.91
N SER A 226 19.02 -15.23 -23.75
CA SER A 226 18.58 -14.06 -24.53
C SER A 226 19.07 -12.72 -23.96
N GLY A 227 19.79 -12.74 -22.83
CA GLY A 227 20.26 -11.52 -22.14
C GLY A 227 19.14 -10.77 -21.40
N ALA A 228 17.96 -11.37 -21.24
CA ALA A 228 16.87 -10.77 -20.49
C ALA A 228 17.16 -10.80 -18.97
N ARG A 229 16.80 -9.71 -18.28
CA ARG A 229 16.92 -9.60 -16.81
C ARG A 229 15.66 -10.00 -16.06
N THR A 230 14.64 -10.47 -16.78
CA THR A 230 13.35 -10.86 -16.23
C THR A 230 13.51 -12.01 -15.24
N ARG A 231 12.91 -11.88 -14.06
CA ARG A 231 12.98 -12.90 -13.00
C ARG A 231 11.88 -13.93 -13.17
N CYS A 232 12.21 -15.21 -12.98
CA CYS A 232 11.21 -16.26 -12.84
C CYS A 232 10.82 -16.39 -11.36
N VAL A 233 9.56 -16.13 -11.04
CA VAL A 233 9.06 -16.13 -9.65
C VAL A 233 7.90 -17.10 -9.52
N ALA A 234 8.04 -18.09 -8.64
CA ALA A 234 6.94 -18.96 -8.23
C ALA A 234 6.34 -18.50 -6.90
N PHE A 235 5.03 -18.67 -6.79
CA PHE A 235 4.30 -18.48 -5.54
C PHE A 235 3.35 -19.67 -5.37
N ALA A 236 3.78 -20.65 -4.58
CA ALA A 236 3.15 -21.96 -4.47
C ALA A 236 2.79 -22.28 -3.02
N GLY A 237 1.73 -23.05 -2.83
CA GLY A 237 1.31 -23.45 -1.47
C GLY A 237 2.26 -24.46 -0.85
N ASP A 238 2.13 -24.67 0.44
CA ASP A 238 2.84 -25.70 1.20
C ASP A 238 2.66 -27.11 0.61
N GLY A 239 1.46 -27.46 0.15
CA GLY A 239 1.25 -28.76 -0.50
C GLY A 239 2.08 -28.97 -1.77
N THR A 240 2.25 -27.92 -2.57
CA THR A 240 3.17 -28.00 -3.73
C THR A 240 4.63 -27.99 -3.27
N THR A 241 4.96 -27.23 -2.24
CA THR A 241 6.35 -27.03 -1.81
C THR A 241 6.90 -28.21 -1.03
N ALA A 242 6.20 -28.65 0.02
CA ALA A 242 6.66 -29.62 1.01
C ALA A 242 6.26 -31.06 0.68
N ASP A 243 5.32 -31.27 -0.23
CA ASP A 243 4.92 -32.62 -0.69
C ASP A 243 5.30 -32.83 -2.16
N VAL A 244 4.33 -32.61 -3.07
CA VAL A 244 4.34 -33.20 -4.41
C VAL A 244 5.34 -32.53 -5.36
N GLY A 245 5.67 -31.27 -5.11
CA GLY A 245 6.65 -30.49 -5.89
C GLY A 245 8.00 -30.34 -5.19
N PHE A 246 8.24 -31.04 -4.08
CA PHE A 246 9.51 -30.94 -3.35
C PHE A 246 10.69 -31.47 -4.18
N GLN A 247 10.52 -32.59 -4.87
CA GLN A 247 11.59 -33.20 -5.68
C GLN A 247 12.17 -32.25 -6.75
N PRO A 248 11.37 -31.62 -7.63
CA PRO A 248 11.93 -30.67 -8.59
C PRO A 248 12.47 -29.40 -7.93
N LEU A 249 11.92 -28.99 -6.77
CA LEU A 249 12.40 -27.83 -6.02
C LEU A 249 13.81 -28.09 -5.47
N SER A 250 13.99 -29.22 -4.81
CA SER A 250 15.28 -29.71 -4.33
C SER A 250 16.30 -29.79 -5.48
N GLY A 251 15.91 -30.36 -6.62
CA GLY A 251 16.78 -30.41 -7.80
C GLY A 251 17.13 -29.03 -8.36
N ALA A 252 16.20 -28.07 -8.38
CA ALA A 252 16.50 -26.70 -8.82
C ALA A 252 17.45 -25.96 -7.85
N ALA A 253 17.28 -26.20 -6.54
CA ALA A 253 18.16 -25.65 -5.51
C ALA A 253 19.58 -26.22 -5.60
N GLU A 254 19.72 -27.54 -5.78
CA GLU A 254 21.01 -28.21 -5.94
C GLU A 254 21.80 -27.67 -7.15
N ARG A 255 21.12 -27.40 -8.26
CA ARG A 255 21.73 -26.79 -9.46
C ARG A 255 22.02 -25.29 -9.34
N GLY A 256 21.61 -24.64 -8.25
CA GLY A 256 21.75 -23.20 -8.07
C GLY A 256 21.00 -22.38 -9.14
N GLU A 257 19.79 -22.82 -9.52
CA GLU A 257 19.02 -22.13 -10.55
C GLU A 257 18.66 -20.70 -10.11
N HIS A 258 18.79 -19.74 -11.04
CA HIS A 258 18.52 -18.32 -10.77
C HIS A 258 17.01 -18.02 -10.85
N ILE A 259 16.27 -18.55 -9.87
CA ILE A 259 14.82 -18.44 -9.74
C ILE A 259 14.44 -17.97 -8.32
N VAL A 260 13.26 -17.37 -8.17
CA VAL A 260 12.69 -17.03 -6.87
C VAL A 260 11.51 -17.97 -6.62
N TYR A 261 11.57 -18.77 -5.57
CA TYR A 261 10.48 -19.68 -5.20
C TYR A 261 9.93 -19.27 -3.83
N ILE A 262 8.67 -18.87 -3.78
CA ILE A 262 7.99 -18.44 -2.56
C ILE A 262 6.96 -19.50 -2.18
N CYS A 263 7.13 -20.07 -0.99
CA CYS A 263 6.11 -20.90 -0.37
C CYS A 263 5.18 -20.00 0.46
N TYR A 264 3.88 -20.01 0.17
CA TYR A 264 2.89 -19.53 1.12
C TYR A 264 2.38 -20.71 1.94
N ASP A 265 2.85 -20.79 3.18
CA ASP A 265 2.46 -21.88 4.08
C ASP A 265 1.17 -21.51 4.81
N ASN A 266 0.06 -22.09 4.34
CA ASN A 266 -1.21 -22.06 5.06
C ASN A 266 -1.54 -23.42 5.70
N GLU A 267 -0.53 -24.28 5.85
CA GLU A 267 -0.54 -25.50 6.65
C GLU A 267 -1.54 -26.59 6.19
N GLY A 268 -1.97 -26.55 4.93
CA GLY A 268 -2.82 -27.58 4.35
C GLY A 268 -3.22 -27.30 2.91
N TYR A 269 -3.77 -28.31 2.24
CA TYR A 269 -4.34 -28.13 0.91
C TYR A 269 -5.70 -27.43 0.99
N MET A 270 -5.68 -26.12 1.18
CA MET A 270 -6.89 -25.32 1.39
C MET A 270 -7.84 -25.36 0.18
N ASN A 271 -7.31 -25.31 -1.04
CA ASN A 271 -8.11 -25.24 -2.27
C ASN A 271 -9.03 -26.45 -2.47
N THR A 272 -8.57 -27.63 -2.06
CA THR A 272 -9.29 -28.88 -2.24
C THR A 272 -10.20 -29.21 -1.07
N GLY A 273 -10.29 -28.34 -0.05
CA GLY A 273 -11.10 -28.57 1.15
C GLY A 273 -10.25 -28.98 2.36
N THR A 274 -9.17 -28.24 2.63
CA THR A 274 -8.35 -28.37 3.86
C THR A 274 -7.89 -29.80 4.13
N GLN A 275 -7.21 -30.43 3.17
CA GLN A 275 -6.53 -31.72 3.39
C GLN A 275 -5.18 -31.53 4.10
N ARG A 276 -4.74 -32.57 4.80
CA ARG A 276 -3.41 -32.63 5.43
C ARG A 276 -2.28 -32.46 4.40
N SER A 277 -1.28 -31.65 4.73
CA SER A 277 0.02 -31.55 4.06
C SER A 277 1.17 -31.92 5.00
N SER A 278 2.41 -31.97 4.46
CA SER A 278 3.60 -32.08 5.30
C SER A 278 3.81 -30.88 6.24
N ALA A 279 3.29 -29.70 5.91
CA ALA A 279 3.37 -28.49 6.73
C ALA A 279 2.27 -28.37 7.81
N THR A 280 1.21 -29.18 7.74
CA THR A 280 0.17 -29.24 8.78
C THR A 280 0.79 -29.51 10.17
N PRO A 281 0.43 -28.79 11.25
CA PRO A 281 0.92 -29.08 12.60
C PRO A 281 0.49 -30.45 13.14
N ALA A 282 1.28 -31.02 14.05
CA ALA A 282 0.82 -32.15 14.86
C ALA A 282 -0.41 -31.72 15.70
N GLY A 283 -1.39 -32.60 15.84
CA GLY A 283 -2.66 -32.34 16.54
C GLY A 283 -3.70 -31.57 15.71
N ALA A 284 -3.37 -31.09 14.51
CA ALA A 284 -4.33 -30.40 13.66
C ALA A 284 -5.34 -31.38 13.05
N LEU A 285 -6.61 -30.97 13.00
CA LEU A 285 -7.69 -31.70 12.34
C LEU A 285 -7.86 -31.17 10.91
N THR A 286 -7.91 -32.09 9.96
CA THR A 286 -8.11 -31.81 8.54
C THR A 286 -9.13 -32.78 7.96
N THR A 287 -9.59 -32.56 6.73
CA THR A 287 -10.57 -33.48 6.09
C THR A 287 -10.01 -34.89 5.86
N THR A 288 -8.68 -35.04 5.83
CA THR A 288 -8.00 -36.35 5.72
C THR A 288 -7.43 -36.86 7.05
N THR A 289 -7.60 -36.12 8.14
CA THR A 289 -7.27 -36.57 9.51
C THR A 289 -8.42 -36.33 10.51
N PRO A 290 -9.67 -36.71 10.18
CA PRO A 290 -10.85 -36.30 10.95
C PRO A 290 -11.00 -36.98 12.31
N VAL A 291 -10.35 -38.14 12.52
CA VAL A 291 -10.49 -38.92 13.76
C VAL A 291 -9.26 -38.76 14.65
N LEU A 292 -8.09 -39.12 14.13
CA LEU A 292 -6.87 -39.17 14.92
C LEU A 292 -6.02 -37.89 14.83
N THR A 293 -6.45 -36.83 14.14
CA THR A 293 -5.63 -35.63 13.84
C THR A 293 -4.28 -35.98 13.18
N LYS A 294 -3.48 -35.00 12.77
CA LYS A 294 -2.12 -35.30 12.30
C LYS A 294 -1.23 -35.72 13.47
N GLN A 295 -0.70 -36.94 13.41
CA GLN A 295 0.19 -37.47 14.45
C GLN A 295 1.64 -37.05 14.25
N GLN A 296 2.05 -36.79 13.01
CA GLN A 296 3.42 -36.43 12.68
C GLN A 296 3.67 -34.93 12.92
N ASN A 297 4.90 -34.59 13.30
CA ASN A 297 5.36 -33.21 13.27
C ASN A 297 5.38 -32.65 11.84
N LYS A 298 5.47 -31.32 11.74
CA LYS A 298 5.76 -30.65 10.47
C LYS A 298 7.09 -31.14 9.91
N LYS A 299 7.18 -31.28 8.59
CA LYS A 299 8.43 -31.55 7.88
C LYS A 299 8.94 -30.27 7.24
#